data_AF-A0A925RQN8-F1
#
_entry.id   AF-A0A925RQN8-F1
#
_cell.length_a   1.000
_cell.length_b   1.000
_cell.length_c   1.000
_cell.angle_alpha   90.00
_cell.angle_beta   90.00
_cell.angle_gamma   90.00
#
_symmetry.space_group_name_H-M   'P 1'
#
loop_
_entity.id
_entity.type
_entity.pdbx_description
1 polymer ?
#
loop_
_entity_poly.entity_id
_entity_poly.type
_entity_poly.pdbx_seq_one_letter_code
_entity_poly.pdbx_strand_id
1 'polypeptide(L)'
;MSSTFGKLFRIHTYGESHGGGVGVVIDGCPPRIPLTPENIQRQLDRRRPGQSEIVTPRKEADLAEILSGLHDGLTLGTPISILVRNTDQRPSAYEEMAVKYRPSHADYTYDAKYGIRAPSGGGRASARETIGRVAAAAVARQVLDTLHPGIEILAWVSTIQHIHATVDAGNITSETIESNIVRTGDPSVSETMINHIKKIRSDGNSVGGVIECVIRNCPPGLGEPIFDKLEAELAAAMLSIPATKGFEIGSGFAGTLLTGKDHNDSFEMREGKIRTATNHSGGVQGGISNGEHIVFRVAFKPTATIISTQDTVTNEGVNTTLEGRGRHDACVLPRAVPIVEAMATLVIVDQLLRQRAISPLS
;
A
#
# COMPACT_ATOMS: atom_id res chain seq x y z
N MET A 1 4.34 7.04 18.83
CA MET A 1 4.19 6.45 17.49
C MET A 1 3.18 7.31 16.76
N SER A 2 3.51 7.91 15.61
CA SER A 2 2.47 8.60 14.85
C SER A 2 1.52 7.55 14.27
N SER A 3 0.23 7.67 14.55
CA SER A 3 -0.84 6.90 13.92
C SER A 3 -1.56 7.71 12.84
N THR A 4 -1.01 8.88 12.51
CA THR A 4 -1.64 9.90 11.67
C THR A 4 -0.94 9.98 10.31
N PHE A 5 -1.72 10.13 9.24
CA PHE A 5 -1.24 10.36 7.88
C PHE A 5 -2.13 11.39 7.16
N GLY A 6 -1.54 12.25 6.33
CA GLY A 6 -2.23 13.34 5.62
C GLY A 6 -2.36 14.65 6.42
N LYS A 7 -2.70 15.75 5.73
CA LYS A 7 -2.84 17.10 6.31
C LYS A 7 -4.28 17.58 6.38
N LEU A 8 -4.95 17.69 5.23
CA LEU A 8 -6.36 18.05 5.13
C LEU A 8 -7.24 16.80 5.13
N PHE A 9 -6.96 15.82 4.26
CA PHE A 9 -7.57 14.49 4.35
C PHE A 9 -6.72 13.63 5.26
N ARG A 10 -7.03 13.69 6.55
CA ARG A 10 -6.17 13.14 7.60
C ARG A 10 -6.78 11.87 8.16
N ILE A 11 -5.99 10.80 8.20
CA ILE A 11 -6.41 9.53 8.76
C ILE A 11 -5.68 9.24 10.07
N HIS A 12 -6.35 8.55 10.98
CA HIS A 12 -5.79 8.02 12.23
C HIS A 12 -6.16 6.56 12.35
N THR A 13 -5.20 5.65 12.16
CA THR A 13 -5.47 4.21 12.29
C THR A 13 -5.29 3.74 13.73
N TYR A 14 -6.01 2.70 14.16
CA TYR A 14 -5.90 2.13 15.51
C TYR A 14 -6.08 0.60 15.52
N GLY A 15 -5.72 -0.02 16.64
CA GLY A 15 -5.88 -1.45 16.90
C GLY A 15 -4.66 -2.32 16.57
N GLU A 16 -4.66 -3.50 17.17
CA GLU A 16 -3.67 -4.56 17.06
C GLU A 16 -4.22 -5.77 16.31
N SER A 17 -3.34 -6.53 15.67
CA SER A 17 -3.73 -7.72 14.89
C SER A 17 -4.53 -8.80 15.65
N HIS A 18 -4.37 -8.87 16.98
CA HIS A 18 -5.07 -9.81 17.86
C HIS A 18 -5.84 -9.07 18.97
N GLY A 19 -6.09 -7.76 18.82
CA GLY A 19 -6.99 -7.01 19.68
C GLY A 19 -8.46 -7.20 19.28
N GLY A 20 -9.40 -6.48 19.90
CA GLY A 20 -10.84 -6.58 19.56
C GLY A 20 -11.19 -6.19 18.12
N GLY A 21 -10.34 -5.40 17.47
CA GLY A 21 -10.48 -4.99 16.07
C GLY A 21 -9.40 -3.99 15.67
N VAL A 22 -9.41 -3.62 14.39
CA VAL A 22 -8.62 -2.52 13.83
C VAL A 22 -9.55 -1.53 13.16
N GLY A 23 -9.12 -0.28 13.01
CA GLY A 23 -9.98 0.73 12.39
C GLY A 23 -9.24 1.99 12.01
N VAL A 24 -10.03 2.97 11.55
CA VAL A 24 -9.55 4.28 11.14
C VAL A 24 -10.56 5.36 11.49
N VAL A 25 -10.07 6.53 11.89
CA VAL A 25 -10.82 7.78 11.91
C VAL A 25 -10.31 8.66 10.78
N ILE A 26 -11.22 9.17 9.96
CA ILE A 26 -10.93 10.05 8.83
C ILE A 26 -11.47 11.43 9.18
N ASP A 27 -10.59 12.42 9.15
CA ASP A 27 -10.87 13.82 9.41
C ASP A 27 -10.61 14.65 8.13
N GLY A 28 -11.42 15.68 7.91
CA GLY A 28 -11.36 16.54 6.71
C GLY A 28 -11.85 15.91 5.40
N CYS A 29 -12.64 14.83 5.47
CA CYS A 29 -13.44 14.39 4.33
C CYS A 29 -14.51 15.47 4.01
N PRO A 30 -14.63 15.95 2.77
CA PRO A 30 -15.68 16.92 2.41
C PRO A 30 -17.10 16.40 2.70
N PRO A 31 -18.06 17.27 3.01
CA PRO A 31 -19.46 16.89 3.17
C PRO A 31 -20.12 16.60 1.81
N ARG A 32 -21.24 15.86 1.85
CA ARG A 32 -22.10 15.51 0.71
C ARG A 32 -21.43 14.63 -0.35
N ILE A 33 -20.43 13.84 0.05
CA ILE A 33 -19.84 12.81 -0.79
C ILE A 33 -20.68 11.54 -0.61
N PRO A 34 -21.21 10.94 -1.69
CA PRO A 34 -21.88 9.64 -1.62
C PRO A 34 -20.93 8.56 -1.11
N LEU A 35 -21.37 7.79 -0.12
CA LEU A 35 -20.59 6.70 0.45
C LEU A 35 -21.50 5.59 0.95
N THR A 36 -21.25 4.37 0.48
CA THR A 36 -21.92 3.16 0.98
C THR A 36 -20.90 2.18 1.60
N PRO A 37 -21.33 1.31 2.54
CA PRO A 37 -20.47 0.26 3.07
C PRO A 37 -19.85 -0.64 1.99
N GLU A 38 -20.56 -0.88 0.89
CA GLU A 38 -20.10 -1.69 -0.25
C GLU A 38 -18.90 -1.07 -0.96
N ASN A 39 -18.80 0.27 -1.01
CA ASN A 39 -17.63 0.94 -1.56
C ASN A 39 -16.36 0.55 -0.79
N ILE A 40 -16.46 0.49 0.54
CA ILE A 40 -15.36 0.11 1.43
C ILE A 40 -15.11 -1.39 1.37
N GLN A 41 -16.17 -2.20 1.46
CA GLN A 41 -16.06 -3.66 1.51
C GLN A 41 -15.38 -4.21 0.26
N ARG A 42 -15.67 -3.67 -0.93
CA ARG A 42 -15.01 -4.07 -2.19
C ARG A 42 -13.48 -3.95 -2.10
N GLN A 43 -12.97 -2.86 -1.51
CA GLN A 43 -11.53 -2.64 -1.40
C GLN A 43 -10.90 -3.51 -0.31
N LEU A 44 -11.60 -3.70 0.82
CA LEU A 44 -11.16 -4.62 1.87
C LEU A 44 -11.12 -6.07 1.36
N ASP A 45 -12.09 -6.48 0.56
CA ASP A 45 -12.12 -7.79 -0.06
C ASP A 45 -10.91 -8.00 -0.97
N ARG A 46 -10.56 -7.03 -1.84
CA ARG A 46 -9.34 -7.09 -2.66
C ARG A 46 -8.06 -7.27 -1.83
N ARG A 47 -7.98 -6.66 -0.65
CA ARG A 47 -6.82 -6.74 0.26
C ARG A 47 -6.75 -8.04 1.08
N ARG A 48 -7.91 -8.65 1.35
CA ARG A 48 -8.10 -9.71 2.35
C ARG A 48 -7.13 -10.88 2.13
N PRO A 49 -6.61 -11.52 3.20
CA PRO A 49 -5.93 -12.81 3.06
C PRO A 49 -6.85 -13.92 2.49
N GLY A 50 -6.27 -15.05 2.08
CA GLY A 50 -7.03 -16.27 1.77
C GLY A 50 -7.85 -16.23 0.49
N GLN A 51 -7.59 -15.26 -0.39
CA GLN A 51 -8.25 -15.18 -1.70
C GLN A 51 -7.78 -16.26 -2.68
N SER A 52 -6.58 -16.80 -2.49
CA SER A 52 -5.99 -17.77 -3.41
C SER A 52 -5.03 -18.73 -2.70
N GLU A 53 -4.62 -19.76 -3.42
CA GLU A 53 -3.66 -20.76 -2.94
C GLU A 53 -2.23 -20.24 -2.72
N ILE A 54 -1.88 -19.07 -3.28
CA ILE A 54 -0.52 -18.48 -3.17
C ILE A 54 -0.37 -17.49 -2.01
N VAL A 55 -1.48 -17.11 -1.38
CA VAL A 55 -1.51 -16.25 -0.18
C VAL A 55 -1.91 -17.06 1.07
N THR A 56 -1.79 -16.45 2.24
CA THR A 56 -2.07 -17.08 3.53
C THR A 56 -3.53 -17.54 3.58
N PRO A 57 -3.84 -18.75 4.07
CA PRO A 57 -5.19 -19.33 4.05
C PRO A 57 -6.12 -18.82 5.17
N ARG A 58 -5.85 -17.65 5.76
CA ARG A 58 -6.74 -17.04 6.77
C ARG A 58 -8.04 -16.58 6.11
N LYS A 59 -9.17 -16.83 6.77
CA LYS A 59 -10.50 -16.44 6.28
C LYS A 59 -11.13 -15.42 7.24
N GLU A 60 -10.61 -14.21 7.23
CA GLU A 60 -11.16 -13.10 8.02
C GLU A 60 -12.04 -12.25 7.12
N ALA A 61 -13.36 -12.19 7.35
CA ALA A 61 -14.29 -11.53 6.42
C ALA A 61 -14.00 -10.02 6.20
N ASP A 62 -13.22 -9.39 7.10
CA ASP A 62 -12.85 -7.97 7.06
C ASP A 62 -14.08 -7.06 6.85
N LEU A 63 -15.15 -7.31 7.62
CA LEU A 63 -16.40 -6.55 7.53
C LEU A 63 -16.24 -5.14 8.10
N ALA A 64 -16.53 -4.13 7.28
CA ALA A 64 -16.46 -2.73 7.67
C ALA A 64 -17.74 -2.27 8.40
N GLU A 65 -17.59 -1.66 9.56
CA GLU A 65 -18.65 -1.04 10.35
C GLU A 65 -18.40 0.48 10.41
N ILE A 66 -19.25 1.27 9.77
CA ILE A 66 -19.16 2.75 9.82
C ILE A 66 -19.88 3.24 11.08
N LEU A 67 -19.16 3.90 11.98
CA LEU A 67 -19.66 4.31 13.28
C LEU A 67 -20.09 5.79 13.35
N SER A 68 -19.58 6.65 12.47
CA SER A 68 -19.85 8.09 12.49
C SER A 68 -19.61 8.75 11.12
N GLY A 69 -20.00 10.02 11.00
CA GLY A 69 -19.61 10.89 9.87
C GLY A 69 -20.49 10.76 8.61
N LEU A 70 -21.54 9.94 8.66
CA LEU A 70 -22.52 9.78 7.58
C LEU A 70 -23.94 10.07 8.06
N HIS A 71 -24.77 10.57 7.15
CA HIS A 71 -26.22 10.66 7.27
C HIS A 71 -26.84 10.41 5.89
N ASP A 72 -27.83 9.51 5.81
CA ASP A 72 -28.53 9.16 4.57
C ASP A 72 -27.60 8.85 3.37
N GLY A 73 -26.51 8.12 3.61
CA GLY A 73 -25.54 7.71 2.57
C GLY A 73 -24.61 8.82 2.09
N LEU A 74 -24.60 9.97 2.77
CA LEU A 74 -23.74 11.11 2.46
C LEU A 74 -22.81 11.41 3.63
N THR A 75 -21.57 11.81 3.32
CA THR A 75 -20.64 12.31 4.34
C THR A 75 -21.12 13.63 4.93
N LEU A 76 -20.91 13.83 6.23
CA LEU A 76 -21.34 15.03 6.95
C LEU A 76 -20.29 16.15 6.98
N GLY A 77 -19.05 15.87 6.57
CA GLY A 77 -17.90 16.75 6.79
C GLY A 77 -17.30 16.63 8.20
N THR A 78 -17.97 15.91 9.11
CA THR A 78 -17.46 15.52 10.43
C THR A 78 -16.65 14.23 10.35
N PRO A 79 -15.86 13.88 11.39
CA PRO A 79 -15.03 12.69 11.36
C PRO A 79 -15.78 11.38 11.10
N ILE A 80 -15.26 10.58 10.17
CA ILE A 80 -15.79 9.26 9.80
C ILE A 80 -14.96 8.19 10.52
N SER A 81 -15.58 7.40 11.39
CA SER A 81 -14.94 6.28 12.07
C SER A 81 -15.38 4.96 11.43
N ILE A 82 -14.42 4.09 11.09
CA ILE A 82 -14.66 2.76 10.53
C ILE A 82 -13.95 1.72 11.41
N LEU A 83 -14.67 0.68 11.80
CA LEU A 83 -14.18 -0.44 12.60
C LEU A 83 -14.26 -1.74 11.80
N VAL A 84 -13.24 -2.59 11.93
CA VAL A 84 -13.22 -3.97 11.46
C VAL A 84 -12.82 -4.89 12.62
N ARG A 85 -13.73 -5.80 13.00
CA ARG A 85 -13.51 -6.72 14.13
C ARG A 85 -12.60 -7.89 13.73
N ASN A 86 -11.74 -8.30 14.64
CA ASN A 86 -10.91 -9.49 14.44
C ASN A 86 -11.69 -10.74 14.89
N THR A 87 -11.84 -11.75 14.02
CA THR A 87 -12.69 -12.92 14.28
C THR A 87 -11.95 -14.27 14.34
N ASP A 88 -10.71 -14.37 13.85
CA ASP A 88 -9.91 -15.61 13.81
C ASP A 88 -8.62 -15.47 14.64
N GLN A 89 -8.77 -15.22 15.94
CA GLN A 89 -7.63 -15.19 16.85
C GLN A 89 -7.29 -16.60 17.35
N ARG A 90 -6.05 -17.04 17.12
CA ARG A 90 -5.52 -18.30 17.66
C ARG A 90 -4.30 -18.02 18.53
N PRO A 91 -4.49 -17.75 19.84
CA PRO A 91 -3.41 -17.33 20.74
C PRO A 91 -2.29 -18.38 20.86
N SER A 92 -2.62 -19.67 20.82
CA SER A 92 -1.68 -20.79 21.08
C SER A 92 -0.60 -20.98 20.01
N ALA A 93 -0.74 -20.38 18.80
CA ALA A 93 0.26 -20.50 17.75
C ALA A 93 1.49 -19.59 17.94
N TYR A 94 1.52 -18.76 18.99
CA TYR A 94 2.51 -17.69 19.18
C TYR A 94 3.28 -17.73 20.51
N GLU A 95 3.11 -18.78 21.32
CA GLU A 95 3.77 -18.89 22.65
C GLU A 95 5.31 -18.83 22.54
N GLU A 96 5.89 -19.50 21.55
CA GLU A 96 7.35 -19.46 21.30
C GLU A 96 7.84 -18.07 20.87
N MET A 97 6.99 -17.27 20.23
CA MET A 97 7.32 -15.92 19.75
C MET A 97 7.23 -14.87 20.86
N ALA A 98 6.65 -15.21 22.01
CA ALA A 98 6.60 -14.34 23.17
C ALA A 98 7.99 -14.15 23.81
N VAL A 99 8.82 -15.19 23.77
CA VAL A 99 10.15 -15.22 24.41
C VAL A 99 11.32 -15.20 23.41
N LYS A 100 11.05 -15.23 22.10
CA LYS A 100 12.07 -15.17 21.05
C LYS A 100 11.82 -13.98 20.12
N TYR A 101 12.89 -13.38 19.60
CA TYR A 101 12.77 -12.39 18.54
C TYR A 101 12.65 -13.09 17.18
N ARG A 102 11.67 -12.72 16.36
CA ARG A 102 11.61 -13.22 14.98
C ARG A 102 12.60 -12.42 14.13
N PRO A 103 13.50 -13.09 13.38
CA PRO A 103 14.41 -12.40 12.48
C PRO A 103 13.65 -11.47 11.52
N SER A 104 14.15 -10.25 11.33
CA SER A 104 13.58 -9.27 10.38
C SER A 104 12.14 -8.81 10.67
N HIS A 105 11.61 -9.09 11.87
CA HIS A 105 10.38 -8.50 12.42
C HIS A 105 10.67 -7.35 13.39
N ALA A 106 9.61 -6.74 13.90
CA ALA A 106 9.68 -5.59 14.80
C ALA A 106 9.84 -5.98 16.29
N ASP A 107 10.01 -7.26 16.62
CA ASP A 107 9.94 -7.73 18.01
C ASP A 107 10.96 -7.06 18.92
N TYR A 108 12.25 -7.20 18.59
CA TYR A 108 13.34 -6.58 19.36
C TYR A 108 13.22 -5.05 19.36
N THR A 109 12.91 -4.44 18.23
CA THR A 109 12.84 -2.97 18.13
C THR A 109 11.67 -2.40 18.90
N TYR A 110 10.58 -3.15 19.11
CA TYR A 110 9.48 -2.75 19.98
C TYR A 110 9.86 -2.86 21.45
N ASP A 111 10.48 -3.96 21.88
CA ASP A 111 10.96 -4.09 23.26
C ASP A 111 12.02 -3.02 23.57
N ALA A 112 12.98 -2.79 22.68
CA ALA A 112 14.00 -1.77 22.85
C ALA A 112 13.42 -0.34 22.89
N LYS A 113 12.36 -0.05 22.11
CA LYS A 113 11.77 1.28 22.02
C LYS A 113 10.75 1.57 23.13
N TYR A 114 9.95 0.58 23.51
CA TYR A 114 8.78 0.76 24.37
C TYR A 114 8.86 -0.02 25.69
N GLY A 115 9.81 -0.94 25.84
CA GLY A 115 9.90 -1.83 27.00
C GLY A 115 8.80 -2.89 27.07
N ILE A 116 7.90 -2.93 26.08
CA ILE A 116 6.78 -3.85 26.01
C ILE A 116 6.37 -4.08 24.55
N ARG A 117 5.97 -5.31 24.23
CA ARG A 117 5.35 -5.67 22.95
C ARG A 117 4.15 -6.58 23.15
N ALA A 118 3.22 -6.54 22.20
CA ALA A 118 2.16 -7.55 22.11
C ALA A 118 2.74 -8.82 21.46
N PRO A 119 2.82 -9.96 22.17
CA PRO A 119 3.46 -11.17 21.67
C PRO A 119 2.66 -11.85 20.55
N SER A 120 1.34 -11.61 20.49
CA SER A 120 0.44 -12.20 19.50
C SER A 120 0.48 -11.47 18.15
N GLY A 121 1.09 -12.09 17.14
CA GLY A 121 0.91 -11.76 15.72
C GLY A 121 1.46 -10.42 15.23
N GLY A 122 2.47 -9.88 15.90
CA GLY A 122 3.14 -8.63 15.54
C GLY A 122 2.40 -7.35 15.95
N GLY A 123 1.33 -7.47 16.74
CA GLY A 123 0.65 -6.34 17.38
C GLY A 123 0.30 -5.23 16.39
N ARG A 124 0.79 -4.01 16.69
CA ARG A 124 0.59 -2.79 15.91
C ARG A 124 1.43 -2.71 14.61
N ALA A 125 2.57 -3.41 14.54
CA ALA A 125 3.42 -3.46 13.33
C ALA A 125 2.89 -4.40 12.24
N SER A 126 1.83 -5.16 12.56
CA SER A 126 1.26 -6.15 11.67
C SER A 126 0.60 -5.51 10.45
N ALA A 127 0.65 -6.20 9.31
CA ALA A 127 -0.10 -5.83 8.10
C ALA A 127 -1.62 -5.87 8.27
N ARG A 128 -2.15 -6.26 9.45
CA ARG A 128 -3.57 -6.04 9.79
C ARG A 128 -3.92 -4.55 9.85
N GLU A 129 -2.98 -3.70 10.27
CA GLU A 129 -3.18 -2.25 10.36
C GLU A 129 -3.56 -1.62 9.01
N THR A 130 -3.12 -2.21 7.89
CA THR A 130 -3.41 -1.70 6.55
C THR A 130 -4.89 -1.77 6.17
N ILE A 131 -5.73 -2.48 6.94
CA ILE A 131 -7.20 -2.41 6.82
C ILE A 131 -7.69 -0.98 6.99
N GLY A 132 -7.19 -0.26 8.00
CA GLY A 132 -7.57 1.13 8.22
C GLY A 132 -7.17 2.03 7.04
N ARG A 133 -6.02 1.77 6.44
CA ARG A 133 -5.53 2.50 5.25
C ARG A 133 -6.41 2.26 4.03
N VAL A 134 -6.73 1.00 3.74
CA VAL A 134 -7.58 0.61 2.60
C VAL A 134 -9.01 1.11 2.79
N ALA A 135 -9.56 1.03 4.01
CA ALA A 135 -10.89 1.56 4.31
C ALA A 135 -10.95 3.08 4.10
N ALA A 136 -9.94 3.82 4.59
CA ALA A 136 -9.88 5.25 4.37
C ALA A 136 -9.66 5.63 2.90
N ALA A 137 -8.86 4.86 2.17
CA ALA A 137 -8.66 5.08 0.74
C ALA A 137 -9.95 4.86 -0.06
N ALA A 138 -10.82 3.94 0.36
CA ALA A 138 -12.11 3.75 -0.29
C ALA A 138 -13.01 5.00 -0.15
N VAL A 139 -12.96 5.68 1.00
CA VAL A 139 -13.63 6.98 1.20
C VAL A 139 -12.96 8.06 0.35
N ALA A 140 -11.62 8.15 0.38
CA ALA A 140 -10.83 9.07 -0.44
C ALA A 140 -11.13 8.92 -1.94
N ARG A 141 -11.34 7.69 -2.41
CA ARG A 141 -11.73 7.41 -3.81
C ARG A 141 -13.05 8.08 -4.17
N GLN A 142 -14.06 8.03 -3.29
CA GLN A 142 -15.34 8.72 -3.54
C GLN A 142 -15.17 10.24 -3.62
N VAL A 143 -14.25 10.81 -2.82
CA VAL A 143 -13.89 12.23 -2.91
C VAL A 143 -13.25 12.56 -4.25
N LEU A 144 -12.26 11.76 -4.68
CA LEU A 144 -11.61 11.95 -5.98
C LEU A 144 -12.60 11.82 -7.15
N ASP A 145 -13.49 10.82 -7.11
CA ASP A 145 -14.51 10.61 -8.14
C ASP A 145 -15.49 11.79 -8.23
N THR A 146 -15.78 12.44 -7.10
CA THR A 146 -16.66 13.61 -7.05
C THR A 146 -15.95 14.89 -7.52
N LEU A 147 -14.70 15.11 -7.10
CA LEU A 147 -14.01 16.38 -7.32
C LEU A 147 -13.19 16.42 -8.61
N HIS A 148 -12.66 15.29 -9.06
CA HIS A 148 -11.87 15.17 -10.26
C HIS A 148 -12.10 13.81 -10.94
N PRO A 149 -13.31 13.58 -11.49
CA PRO A 149 -13.63 12.34 -12.17
C PRO A 149 -12.62 12.08 -13.29
N GLY A 150 -12.05 10.87 -13.32
CA GLY A 150 -11.06 10.45 -14.31
C GLY A 150 -9.66 10.17 -13.76
N ILE A 151 -9.32 10.62 -12.54
CA ILE A 151 -8.07 10.17 -11.89
C ILE A 151 -8.17 8.66 -11.65
N GLU A 152 -7.30 7.91 -12.32
CA GLU A 152 -7.21 6.45 -12.21
C GLU A 152 -5.91 6.09 -11.49
N ILE A 153 -5.98 5.15 -10.55
CA ILE A 153 -4.83 4.67 -9.77
C ILE A 153 -4.83 3.15 -9.85
N LEU A 154 -3.85 2.59 -10.54
CA LEU A 154 -3.69 1.15 -10.71
C LEU A 154 -2.30 0.72 -10.26
N ALA A 155 -2.20 -0.43 -9.61
CA ALA A 155 -0.91 -1.05 -9.30
C ALA A 155 -0.90 -2.53 -9.70
N TRP A 156 0.28 -3.04 -10.00
CA TRP A 156 0.47 -4.44 -10.35
C TRP A 156 1.81 -4.96 -9.87
N VAL A 157 1.90 -6.27 -9.71
CA VAL A 157 3.17 -6.96 -9.47
C VAL A 157 4.00 -6.90 -10.75
N SER A 158 5.09 -6.13 -10.73
CA SER A 158 6.00 -6.00 -11.87
C SER A 158 7.11 -7.04 -11.85
N THR A 159 7.54 -7.48 -10.67
CA THR A 159 8.54 -8.56 -10.56
C THR A 159 8.26 -9.47 -9.38
N ILE A 160 8.59 -10.75 -9.54
CA ILE A 160 8.80 -11.68 -8.43
C ILE A 160 10.21 -12.26 -8.58
N GLN A 161 11.10 -11.91 -7.65
CA GLN A 161 12.53 -12.19 -7.74
C GLN A 161 13.13 -11.81 -9.11
N HIS A 162 13.38 -12.80 -9.98
CA HIS A 162 14.02 -12.66 -11.29
C HIS A 162 13.02 -12.74 -12.45
N ILE A 163 11.72 -12.89 -12.17
CA ILE A 163 10.66 -12.95 -13.17
C ILE A 163 10.09 -11.54 -13.33
N HIS A 164 10.19 -10.99 -14.53
CA HIS A 164 9.79 -9.62 -14.85
C HIS A 164 8.54 -9.61 -15.74
N ALA A 165 7.58 -8.77 -15.41
CA ALA A 165 6.44 -8.44 -16.25
C ALA A 165 6.81 -7.31 -17.21
N THR A 166 6.28 -7.37 -18.44
CA THR A 166 6.36 -6.25 -19.39
C THR A 166 4.98 -5.62 -19.51
N VAL A 167 4.80 -4.43 -18.94
CA VAL A 167 3.49 -3.77 -18.85
C VAL A 167 3.57 -2.35 -19.38
N ASP A 168 2.66 -2.00 -20.28
CA ASP A 168 2.44 -0.62 -20.67
C ASP A 168 1.57 0.09 -19.63
N ALA A 169 2.21 0.94 -18.82
CA ALA A 169 1.55 1.73 -17.79
C ALA A 169 0.47 2.69 -18.35
N GLY A 170 0.49 3.03 -19.64
CA GLY A 170 -0.54 3.85 -20.29
C GLY A 170 -1.83 3.08 -20.62
N ASN A 171 -1.74 1.77 -20.85
CA ASN A 171 -2.86 0.97 -21.37
C ASN A 171 -3.33 -0.17 -20.44
N ILE A 172 -2.60 -0.49 -19.36
CA ILE A 172 -3.02 -1.52 -18.40
C ILE A 172 -4.39 -1.21 -17.76
N THR A 173 -5.21 -2.23 -17.54
CA THR A 173 -6.55 -2.09 -16.93
C THR A 173 -6.66 -2.87 -15.63
N SER A 174 -7.59 -2.46 -14.76
CA SER A 174 -7.92 -3.22 -13.54
C SER A 174 -8.39 -4.64 -13.87
N GLU A 175 -9.05 -4.86 -15.00
CA GLU A 175 -9.52 -6.20 -15.40
C GLU A 175 -8.34 -7.14 -15.67
N THR A 176 -7.33 -6.68 -16.42
CA THR A 176 -6.10 -7.46 -16.66
C THR A 176 -5.40 -7.79 -15.34
N ILE A 177 -5.29 -6.82 -14.43
CA ILE A 177 -4.63 -7.01 -13.13
C ILE A 177 -5.40 -8.03 -12.27
N GLU A 178 -6.71 -7.90 -12.16
CA GLU A 178 -7.52 -8.78 -11.30
C GLU A 178 -7.85 -10.14 -11.96
N SER A 179 -7.55 -10.33 -13.25
CA SER A 179 -7.76 -11.60 -13.97
C SER A 179 -6.89 -12.76 -13.46
N ASN A 180 -5.86 -12.46 -12.68
CA ASN A 180 -4.91 -13.45 -12.18
C ASN A 180 -4.59 -13.25 -10.69
N ILE A 181 -4.32 -14.36 -10.00
CA ILE A 181 -4.14 -14.36 -8.53
C ILE A 181 -2.85 -13.66 -8.06
N VAL A 182 -1.87 -13.46 -8.96
CA VAL A 182 -0.63 -12.73 -8.64
C VAL A 182 -0.83 -11.22 -8.74
N ARG A 183 -1.85 -10.77 -9.47
CA ARG A 183 -2.08 -9.37 -9.84
C ARG A 183 -0.93 -8.75 -10.63
N THR A 184 -0.37 -9.51 -11.57
CA THR A 184 0.52 -8.94 -12.60
C THR A 184 -0.31 -8.29 -13.71
N GLY A 185 0.23 -7.22 -14.31
CA GLY A 185 -0.33 -6.60 -15.51
C GLY A 185 0.07 -7.32 -16.80
N ASP A 186 0.90 -8.36 -16.71
CA ASP A 186 1.35 -9.17 -17.84
C ASP A 186 0.88 -10.63 -17.65
N PRO A 187 -0.25 -11.01 -18.28
CA PRO A 187 -0.78 -12.37 -18.16
C PRO A 187 0.19 -13.46 -18.63
N SER A 188 1.14 -13.15 -19.52
CA SER A 188 2.05 -14.15 -20.10
C SER A 188 3.04 -14.72 -19.07
N VAL A 189 3.34 -13.96 -18.01
CA VAL A 189 4.26 -14.39 -16.94
C VAL A 189 3.52 -14.84 -15.67
N SER A 190 2.20 -14.74 -15.64
CA SER A 190 1.37 -15.04 -14.46
C SER A 190 1.58 -16.48 -13.94
N GLU A 191 1.46 -17.49 -14.81
CA GLU A 191 1.65 -18.89 -14.40
C GLU A 191 3.08 -19.16 -13.91
N THR A 192 4.08 -18.56 -14.56
CA THR A 192 5.49 -18.66 -14.17
C THR A 192 5.71 -18.09 -12.77
N MET A 193 5.14 -16.90 -12.49
CA MET A 193 5.16 -16.28 -11.17
C MET A 193 4.46 -17.16 -10.12
N ILE A 194 3.27 -17.70 -10.42
CA ILE A 194 2.50 -18.59 -9.53
C ILE A 194 3.33 -19.82 -9.17
N ASN A 195 3.87 -20.51 -10.18
CA ASN A 195 4.65 -21.72 -10.00
C ASN A 195 5.93 -21.47 -9.19
N HIS A 196 6.58 -20.33 -9.42
CA HIS A 196 7.74 -19.93 -8.64
C HIS A 196 7.39 -19.68 -7.15
N ILE A 197 6.30 -18.95 -6.86
CA ILE A 197 5.84 -18.75 -5.48
C ILE A 197 5.51 -20.09 -4.81
N LYS A 198 4.82 -21.01 -5.52
CA LYS A 198 4.49 -22.35 -5.00
C LYS A 198 5.75 -23.15 -4.66
N LYS A 199 6.76 -23.12 -5.53
CA LYS A 199 8.04 -23.78 -5.30
C LYS A 199 8.76 -23.22 -4.07
N ILE A 200 8.90 -21.88 -3.98
CA ILE A 200 9.51 -21.23 -2.83
C ILE A 200 8.79 -21.60 -1.52
N ARG A 201 7.45 -21.68 -1.57
CA ARG A 201 6.64 -22.12 -0.44
C ARG A 201 6.90 -23.58 -0.06
N SER A 202 6.98 -24.50 -1.03
CA SER A 202 7.27 -25.92 -0.75
C SER A 202 8.67 -26.10 -0.17
N ASP A 203 9.60 -25.24 -0.54
CA ASP A 203 10.96 -25.20 0.00
C ASP A 203 11.03 -24.57 1.41
N GLY A 204 9.87 -24.22 1.98
CA GLY A 204 9.75 -23.63 3.32
C GLY A 204 10.22 -22.19 3.41
N ASN A 205 10.37 -21.50 2.29
CA ASN A 205 10.99 -20.17 2.16
C ASN A 205 9.98 -19.11 1.67
N SER A 206 10.44 -17.88 1.43
CA SER A 206 9.65 -16.76 0.90
C SER A 206 10.40 -15.96 -0.17
N VAL A 207 9.66 -15.12 -0.88
CA VAL A 207 10.17 -14.33 -2.00
C VAL A 207 9.62 -12.90 -1.97
N GLY A 208 10.46 -11.96 -2.43
CA GLY A 208 10.12 -10.54 -2.58
C GLY A 208 9.96 -10.14 -4.05
N GLY A 209 9.89 -8.85 -4.30
CA GLY A 209 9.70 -8.32 -5.65
C GLY A 209 9.39 -6.84 -5.67
N VAL A 210 8.75 -6.39 -6.75
CA VAL A 210 8.41 -4.99 -7.00
C VAL A 210 6.95 -4.89 -7.40
N ILE A 211 6.29 -3.86 -6.89
CA ILE A 211 4.99 -3.40 -7.37
C ILE A 211 5.21 -2.09 -8.10
N GLU A 212 4.66 -1.98 -9.31
CA GLU A 212 4.61 -0.74 -10.06
C GLU A 212 3.20 -0.16 -9.99
N CYS A 213 3.10 1.16 -9.96
CA CYS A 213 1.84 1.87 -9.88
C CYS A 213 1.84 3.04 -10.85
N VAL A 214 0.70 3.24 -11.49
CA VAL A 214 0.41 4.39 -12.35
C VAL A 214 -0.77 5.18 -11.80
N ILE A 215 -0.63 6.50 -11.79
CA ILE A 215 -1.70 7.46 -11.57
C ILE A 215 -1.91 8.20 -12.87
N ARG A 216 -3.04 7.93 -13.54
CA ARG A 216 -3.42 8.57 -14.80
C ARG A 216 -4.36 9.74 -14.56
N ASN A 217 -4.35 10.66 -15.51
CA ASN A 217 -5.20 11.86 -15.49
C ASN A 217 -5.07 12.71 -14.22
N CYS A 218 -3.91 12.63 -13.55
CA CYS A 218 -3.56 13.55 -12.48
C CYS A 218 -3.41 14.95 -13.08
N PRO A 219 -4.11 15.98 -12.57
CA PRO A 219 -3.94 17.33 -13.08
C PRO A 219 -2.51 17.82 -12.80
N PRO A 220 -1.94 18.68 -13.67
CA PRO A 220 -0.71 19.39 -13.31
C PRO A 220 -0.96 20.30 -12.10
N GLY A 221 0.05 20.47 -11.25
CA GLY A 221 -0.01 21.41 -10.12
C GLY A 221 -0.33 20.81 -8.75
N LEU A 222 -0.35 19.48 -8.58
CA LEU A 222 -0.46 18.86 -7.26
C LEU A 222 0.93 18.63 -6.65
N GLY A 223 1.11 18.95 -5.37
CA GLY A 223 2.39 18.85 -4.67
C GLY A 223 2.95 20.20 -4.24
N GLU A 224 4.03 20.17 -3.46
CA GLU A 224 4.74 21.38 -3.00
C GLU A 224 6.20 21.37 -3.45
N PRO A 225 6.85 22.53 -3.59
CA PRO A 225 8.23 22.60 -4.08
C PRO A 225 9.31 22.16 -3.06
N ILE A 226 9.01 22.15 -1.75
CA ILE A 226 10.05 22.03 -0.70
C ILE A 226 9.84 20.84 0.24
N PHE A 227 8.92 20.96 1.22
CA PHE A 227 8.81 19.98 2.32
C PHE A 227 7.77 18.89 2.07
N ASP A 228 6.79 19.15 1.21
CA ASP A 228 5.71 18.21 0.88
C ASP A 228 5.67 17.92 -0.62
N LYS A 229 6.84 17.71 -1.20
CA LYS A 229 6.99 17.27 -2.59
C LYS A 229 6.13 16.04 -2.82
N LEU A 230 5.40 16.00 -3.93
CA LEU A 230 4.47 14.92 -4.23
C LEU A 230 5.19 13.56 -4.25
N GLU A 231 6.37 13.48 -4.87
CA GLU A 231 7.18 12.27 -4.87
C GLU A 231 7.70 11.89 -3.48
N ALA A 232 7.95 12.86 -2.60
CA ALA A 232 8.39 12.60 -1.23
C ALA A 232 7.24 12.08 -0.35
N GLU A 233 6.04 12.63 -0.50
CA GLU A 233 4.85 12.12 0.21
C GLU A 233 4.44 10.74 -0.31
N LEU A 234 4.49 10.50 -1.63
CA LEU A 234 4.32 9.17 -2.20
C LEU A 234 5.38 8.20 -1.65
N ALA A 235 6.65 8.58 -1.64
CA ALA A 235 7.71 7.76 -1.07
C ALA A 235 7.46 7.42 0.41
N ALA A 236 7.12 8.41 1.23
CA ALA A 236 6.81 8.20 2.65
C ALA A 236 5.61 7.27 2.83
N ALA A 237 4.56 7.46 2.02
CA ALA A 237 3.37 6.62 2.02
C ALA A 237 3.72 5.16 1.70
N MET A 238 4.49 4.91 0.65
CA MET A 238 4.89 3.56 0.23
C MET A 238 5.88 2.92 1.19
N LEU A 239 6.88 3.65 1.67
CA LEU A 239 7.89 3.16 2.63
C LEU A 239 7.29 2.89 4.02
N SER A 240 6.09 3.40 4.31
CA SER A 240 5.35 3.08 5.52
C SER A 240 4.56 1.75 5.46
N ILE A 241 4.47 1.13 4.28
CA ILE A 241 3.80 -0.17 4.09
C ILE A 241 4.72 -1.28 4.65
N PRO A 242 4.19 -2.28 5.39
CA PRO A 242 5.01 -3.38 5.87
C PRO A 242 5.77 -4.10 4.75
N ALA A 243 7.02 -4.48 5.05
CA ALA A 243 7.96 -5.15 4.14
C ALA A 243 8.52 -4.31 2.98
N THR A 244 8.19 -3.03 2.84
CA THR A 244 8.85 -2.20 1.82
C THR A 244 10.27 -1.83 2.21
N LYS A 245 11.12 -1.65 1.19
CA LYS A 245 12.56 -1.33 1.31
C LYS A 245 13.09 -0.32 0.30
N GLY A 246 12.32 0.02 -0.72
CA GLY A 246 12.72 0.98 -1.73
C GLY A 246 11.51 1.61 -2.41
N PHE A 247 11.72 2.83 -2.90
CA PHE A 247 10.78 3.59 -3.71
C PHE A 247 11.58 4.30 -4.80
N GLU A 248 11.07 4.28 -6.02
CA GLU A 248 11.58 5.08 -7.12
C GLU A 248 10.44 5.60 -7.98
N ILE A 249 10.63 6.76 -8.61
CA ILE A 249 9.65 7.44 -9.45
C ILE A 249 10.22 7.65 -10.86
N GLY A 250 9.40 7.44 -11.88
CA GLY A 250 9.77 7.54 -13.29
C GLY A 250 10.92 6.62 -13.66
N SER A 251 11.99 7.22 -14.19
CA SER A 251 13.25 6.58 -14.52
C SER A 251 14.03 6.06 -13.29
N GLY A 252 13.71 6.54 -12.09
CA GLY A 252 14.24 6.01 -10.84
C GLY A 252 15.77 5.92 -10.82
N PHE A 253 16.29 4.80 -10.32
CA PHE A 253 17.74 4.57 -10.30
C PHE A 253 18.33 4.41 -11.71
N ALA A 254 17.56 3.93 -12.70
CA ALA A 254 18.04 3.82 -14.07
C ALA A 254 18.35 5.19 -14.71
N GLY A 255 17.67 6.25 -14.26
CA GLY A 255 17.96 7.63 -14.68
C GLY A 255 19.37 8.11 -14.33
N THR A 256 20.01 7.51 -13.31
CA THR A 256 21.40 7.86 -12.90
C THR A 256 22.46 7.46 -13.93
N LEU A 257 22.09 6.61 -14.90
CA LEU A 257 22.97 6.14 -15.96
C LEU A 257 22.91 7.01 -17.23
N LEU A 258 22.04 8.02 -17.26
CA LEU A 258 21.79 8.87 -18.42
C LEU A 258 22.47 10.24 -18.28
N THR A 259 22.85 10.84 -19.41
CA THR A 259 23.25 12.25 -19.41
C THR A 259 22.01 13.13 -19.35
N GLY A 260 22.17 14.42 -18.97
CA GLY A 260 21.04 15.36 -19.00
C GLY A 260 20.40 15.49 -20.38
N LYS A 261 21.17 15.33 -21.47
CA LYS A 261 20.62 15.36 -22.82
C LYS A 261 19.69 14.16 -23.10
N ASP A 262 20.01 13.00 -22.55
CA ASP A 262 19.26 11.76 -22.76
C ASP A 262 18.08 11.62 -21.77
N HIS A 263 18.19 12.26 -20.60
CA HIS A 263 17.19 12.17 -19.53
C HIS A 263 16.10 13.25 -19.61
N ASN A 264 16.44 14.47 -20.05
CA ASN A 264 15.54 15.60 -19.97
C ASN A 264 14.26 15.39 -20.80
N ASP A 265 13.12 15.51 -20.11
CA ASP A 265 11.80 15.45 -20.73
C ASP A 265 11.48 16.79 -21.43
N SER A 266 11.68 16.86 -22.75
CA SER A 266 11.36 18.07 -23.53
C SER A 266 9.86 18.34 -23.58
N PHE A 267 9.46 19.61 -23.50
CA PHE A 267 8.05 20.00 -23.61
C PHE A 267 7.56 20.04 -25.06
N GLU A 268 6.31 19.64 -25.26
CA GLU A 268 5.59 19.69 -26.52
C GLU A 268 4.12 20.11 -26.32
N MET A 269 3.48 20.54 -27.39
CA MET A 269 2.03 20.72 -27.43
C MET A 269 1.38 19.43 -27.91
N ARG A 270 0.57 18.80 -27.06
CA ARG A 270 -0.20 17.59 -27.41
C ARG A 270 -1.66 17.82 -27.03
N GLU A 271 -2.55 17.74 -28.02
CA GLU A 271 -4.00 17.96 -27.85
C GLU A 271 -4.35 19.29 -27.16
N GLY A 272 -3.63 20.37 -27.52
CA GLY A 272 -3.86 21.70 -26.96
C GLY A 272 -3.37 21.89 -25.52
N LYS A 273 -2.66 20.92 -24.93
CA LYS A 273 -2.05 21.00 -23.61
C LYS A 273 -0.53 20.92 -23.70
N ILE A 274 0.16 21.61 -22.79
CA ILE A 274 1.61 21.44 -22.61
C ILE A 274 1.83 20.09 -21.94
N ARG A 275 2.71 19.29 -22.54
CA ARG A 275 3.06 17.92 -22.13
C ARG A 275 4.54 17.70 -22.30
N THR A 276 5.06 16.59 -21.78
CA THR A 276 6.43 16.18 -22.09
C THR A 276 6.44 15.07 -23.15
N ALA A 277 7.47 15.09 -24.01
CA ALA A 277 7.64 14.10 -25.08
C ALA A 277 8.04 12.72 -24.55
N THR A 278 8.72 12.69 -23.41
CA THR A 278 9.06 11.50 -22.62
C THR A 278 8.58 11.69 -21.18
N ASN A 279 8.66 10.64 -20.34
CA ASN A 279 8.21 10.71 -18.95
C ASN A 279 9.26 10.13 -17.98
N HIS A 280 10.53 10.49 -18.15
CA HIS A 280 11.61 10.08 -17.26
C HIS A 280 11.45 10.64 -15.84
N SER A 281 10.79 11.79 -15.70
CA SER A 281 10.40 12.40 -14.43
C SER A 281 9.29 11.63 -13.70
N GLY A 282 8.58 10.73 -14.39
CA GLY A 282 7.50 9.94 -13.80
C GLY A 282 6.33 10.79 -13.32
N GLY A 283 5.94 11.80 -14.11
CA GLY A 283 4.78 12.65 -13.88
C GLY A 283 4.99 13.75 -12.84
N VAL A 284 6.18 13.88 -12.25
CA VAL A 284 6.46 14.85 -11.16
C VAL A 284 7.77 15.57 -11.42
N GLN A 285 7.73 16.91 -11.43
CA GLN A 285 8.89 17.77 -11.65
C GLN A 285 8.94 18.84 -10.56
N GLY A 286 10.09 18.98 -9.89
CA GLY A 286 10.27 19.98 -8.84
C GLY A 286 9.33 19.81 -7.64
N GLY A 287 8.84 18.60 -7.36
CA GLY A 287 7.86 18.37 -6.29
C GLY A 287 6.39 18.36 -6.73
N ILE A 288 6.11 18.68 -8.00
CA ILE A 288 4.76 19.03 -8.48
C ILE A 288 4.39 18.17 -9.69
N SER A 289 3.15 17.69 -9.76
CA SER A 289 2.66 16.93 -10.91
C SER A 289 2.71 17.78 -12.19
N ASN A 290 3.19 17.19 -13.29
CA ASN A 290 3.35 17.90 -14.57
C ASN A 290 2.24 17.59 -15.60
N GLY A 291 1.28 16.72 -15.24
CA GLY A 291 0.16 16.32 -16.09
C GLY A 291 0.41 15.06 -16.93
N GLU A 292 1.62 14.51 -16.92
CA GLU A 292 1.87 13.14 -17.38
C GLU A 292 1.43 12.11 -16.33
N HIS A 293 1.46 10.84 -16.71
CA HIS A 293 1.22 9.74 -15.78
C HIS A 293 2.25 9.77 -14.66
N ILE A 294 1.80 9.72 -13.41
CA ILE A 294 2.72 9.51 -12.30
C ILE A 294 3.01 8.01 -12.24
N VAL A 295 4.26 7.62 -12.42
CA VAL A 295 4.68 6.21 -12.45
C VAL A 295 5.73 6.00 -11.38
N PHE A 296 5.52 5.04 -10.49
CA PHE A 296 6.49 4.72 -9.45
C PHE A 296 6.54 3.23 -9.15
N ARG A 297 7.65 2.79 -8.54
CA ARG A 297 7.89 1.40 -8.15
C ARG A 297 8.22 1.31 -6.67
N VAL A 298 7.75 0.23 -6.04
CA VAL A 298 7.92 -0.04 -4.61
C VAL A 298 8.53 -1.42 -4.45
N ALA A 299 9.69 -1.49 -3.81
CA ALA A 299 10.40 -2.74 -3.56
C ALA A 299 9.94 -3.37 -2.24
N PHE A 300 9.57 -4.64 -2.28
CA PHE A 300 9.17 -5.45 -1.13
C PHE A 300 10.20 -6.55 -0.87
N LYS A 301 10.69 -6.64 0.38
CA LYS A 301 11.53 -7.76 0.80
C LYS A 301 10.72 -9.06 0.90
N PRO A 302 11.37 -10.24 0.89
CA PRO A 302 10.72 -11.50 1.24
C PRO A 302 10.06 -11.45 2.63
N THR A 303 9.01 -12.23 2.83
CA THR A 303 8.36 -12.32 4.15
C THR A 303 9.30 -12.95 5.16
N ALA A 304 9.37 -12.33 6.33
CA ALA A 304 10.37 -12.69 7.33
C ALA A 304 10.08 -14.00 8.07
N THR A 305 8.80 -14.39 8.19
CA THR A 305 8.45 -15.68 8.79
C THR A 305 8.43 -16.76 7.72
N ILE A 306 9.41 -17.65 7.78
CA ILE A 306 9.57 -18.83 6.93
C ILE A 306 9.46 -20.10 7.78
N ILE A 307 9.20 -21.23 7.14
CA ILE A 307 9.07 -22.54 7.81
C ILE A 307 10.45 -23.03 8.24
N SER A 308 11.48 -22.75 7.44
CA SER A 308 12.85 -23.13 7.79
C SER A 308 13.30 -22.55 9.13
N THR A 309 14.09 -23.32 9.88
CA THR A 309 14.72 -22.89 11.13
C THR A 309 15.62 -21.69 10.89
N GLN A 310 15.53 -20.69 11.75
CA GLN A 310 16.37 -19.51 11.72
C GLN A 310 17.06 -19.29 13.06
N ASP A 311 18.32 -18.85 13.03
CA ASP A 311 19.03 -18.42 14.22
C ASP A 311 18.46 -17.11 14.75
N THR A 312 18.34 -17.02 16.07
CA THR A 312 17.86 -15.82 16.77
C THR A 312 18.32 -15.79 18.22
N VAL A 313 17.83 -14.83 18.99
CA VAL A 313 18.05 -14.73 20.43
C VAL A 313 16.73 -14.65 21.19
N THR A 314 16.74 -15.11 22.45
CA THR A 314 15.63 -14.88 23.38
C THR A 314 15.62 -13.43 23.87
N ASN A 315 14.53 -13.01 24.52
CA ASN A 315 14.44 -11.69 25.18
C ASN A 315 15.43 -11.53 26.34
N GLU A 316 16.03 -12.61 26.85
CA GLU A 316 17.12 -12.60 27.83
C GLU A 316 18.52 -12.56 27.19
N GLY A 317 18.61 -12.50 25.85
CA GLY A 317 19.88 -12.41 25.13
C GLY A 317 20.60 -13.75 24.94
N VAL A 318 19.89 -14.87 25.03
CA VAL A 318 20.47 -16.22 24.81
C VAL A 318 20.28 -16.64 23.34
N ASN A 319 21.37 -17.07 22.70
CA ASN A 319 21.30 -17.61 21.33
C ASN A 319 20.41 -18.86 21.29
N THR A 320 19.53 -18.91 20.30
CA THR A 320 18.57 -20.00 20.10
C THR A 320 18.18 -20.08 18.62
N THR A 321 17.24 -20.96 18.31
CA THR A 321 16.62 -21.04 16.99
C THR A 321 15.11 -20.83 17.10
N LEU A 322 14.52 -20.38 16.00
CA LEU A 322 13.09 -20.26 15.84
C LEU A 322 12.66 -20.91 14.53
N GLU A 323 11.66 -21.77 14.61
CA GLU A 323 11.00 -22.36 13.44
C GLU A 323 9.62 -21.73 13.30
N GLY A 324 9.33 -21.14 12.14
CA GLY A 324 8.07 -20.46 11.91
C GLY A 324 6.93 -21.47 11.83
N ARG A 325 6.15 -21.61 12.91
CA ARG A 325 4.92 -22.41 12.87
C ARG A 325 3.77 -21.61 12.25
N GLY A 326 2.96 -22.28 11.42
CA GLY A 326 1.71 -21.74 10.91
C GLY A 326 1.71 -21.24 9.46
N ARG A 327 0.71 -20.43 9.14
CA ARG A 327 0.30 -20.07 7.78
C ARG A 327 0.82 -18.68 7.39
N HIS A 328 2.03 -18.61 6.85
CA HIS A 328 2.65 -17.35 6.40
C HIS A 328 2.55 -17.20 4.88
N ASP A 329 2.46 -15.96 4.43
CA ASP A 329 2.53 -15.64 3.00
C ASP A 329 3.93 -15.98 2.47
N ALA A 330 4.05 -16.80 1.42
CA ALA A 330 5.34 -16.99 0.73
C ALA A 330 5.71 -15.76 -0.12
N CYS A 331 4.71 -14.96 -0.51
CA CYS A 331 4.87 -13.72 -1.25
C CYS A 331 3.74 -12.75 -0.85
N VAL A 332 4.08 -11.56 -0.36
CA VAL A 332 3.09 -10.54 0.05
C VAL A 332 2.57 -9.69 -1.09
N LEU A 333 3.25 -9.70 -2.24
CA LEU A 333 3.02 -8.74 -3.32
C LEU A 333 1.56 -8.72 -3.84
N PRO A 334 0.90 -9.87 -4.11
CA PRO A 334 -0.48 -9.84 -4.61
C PRO A 334 -1.45 -9.13 -3.66
N ARG A 335 -1.22 -9.24 -2.35
CA ARG A 335 -2.02 -8.57 -1.32
C ARG A 335 -1.62 -7.11 -1.09
N ALA A 336 -0.38 -6.76 -1.44
CA ALA A 336 0.14 -5.40 -1.31
C ALA A 336 -0.33 -4.49 -2.46
N VAL A 337 -0.76 -5.03 -3.61
CA VAL A 337 -1.29 -4.23 -4.74
C VAL A 337 -2.42 -3.27 -4.30
N PRO A 338 -3.53 -3.72 -3.67
CA PRO A 338 -4.56 -2.81 -3.19
C PRO A 338 -4.09 -1.84 -2.10
N ILE A 339 -3.02 -2.18 -1.37
CA ILE A 339 -2.45 -1.31 -0.32
C ILE A 339 -1.64 -0.18 -0.94
N VAL A 340 -0.89 -0.46 -2.00
CA VAL A 340 -0.16 0.55 -2.78
C VAL A 340 -1.14 1.52 -3.44
N GLU A 341 -2.19 1.01 -4.08
CA GLU A 341 -3.27 1.85 -4.64
C GLU A 341 -3.93 2.71 -3.55
N ALA A 342 -4.21 2.12 -2.39
CA ALA A 342 -4.81 2.84 -1.26
C ALA A 342 -3.94 3.99 -0.77
N MET A 343 -2.64 3.75 -0.57
CA MET A 343 -1.71 4.78 -0.11
C MET A 343 -1.51 5.89 -1.14
N ALA A 344 -1.47 5.56 -2.44
CA ALA A 344 -1.42 6.54 -3.52
C ALA A 344 -2.70 7.40 -3.54
N THR A 345 -3.86 6.76 -3.40
CA THR A 345 -5.16 7.46 -3.32
C THR A 345 -5.20 8.45 -2.17
N LEU A 346 -4.69 8.08 -0.99
CA LEU A 346 -4.63 8.95 0.19
C LEU A 346 -3.73 10.18 -0.03
N VAL A 347 -2.57 10.02 -0.69
CA VAL A 347 -1.70 11.15 -1.04
C VAL A 347 -2.39 12.08 -2.04
N ILE A 348 -2.96 11.52 -3.11
CA ILE A 348 -3.57 12.31 -4.18
C ILE A 348 -4.80 13.08 -3.69
N VAL A 349 -5.67 12.48 -2.86
CA VAL A 349 -6.82 13.21 -2.31
C VAL A 349 -6.39 14.35 -1.40
N ASP A 350 -5.36 14.14 -0.58
CA ASP A 350 -4.88 15.17 0.35
C ASP A 350 -4.28 16.34 -0.42
N GLN A 351 -3.41 16.06 -1.39
CA GLN A 351 -2.81 17.07 -2.28
C GLN A 351 -3.86 17.81 -3.11
N LEU A 352 -4.87 17.11 -3.64
CA LEU A 352 -5.98 17.75 -4.35
C LEU A 352 -6.75 18.71 -3.45
N LEU A 353 -7.08 18.31 -2.22
CA LEU A 353 -7.80 19.17 -1.28
C LEU A 353 -6.96 20.36 -0.84
N ARG A 354 -5.65 20.17 -0.62
CA ARG A 354 -4.70 21.25 -0.32
C ARG A 354 -4.62 22.27 -1.44
N GLN A 355 -4.48 21.80 -2.68
CA GLN A 355 -4.44 22.66 -3.85
C GLN A 355 -5.74 23.48 -3.96
N ARG A 356 -6.90 22.85 -3.73
CA ARG A 356 -8.20 23.55 -3.73
C ARG A 356 -8.32 24.59 -2.62
N ALA A 357 -7.76 24.33 -1.43
CA ALA A 357 -7.83 25.26 -0.31
C ALA A 357 -7.03 26.56 -0.52
N ILE A 358 -5.95 26.51 -1.31
CA ILE A 358 -5.13 27.69 -1.63
C ILE A 358 -5.49 28.32 -2.98
N SER A 359 -6.25 27.62 -3.83
CA SER A 359 -6.67 28.14 -5.13
C SER A 359 -7.70 29.25 -4.94
N PRO A 360 -7.42 30.50 -5.37
CA PRO A 360 -8.26 31.66 -5.08
C PRO A 360 -9.60 31.68 -5.85
N LEU A 361 -9.92 30.64 -6.64
CA LEU A 361 -11.10 30.55 -7.49
C LEU A 361 -11.65 29.12 -7.46
N SER A 362 -12.91 28.97 -7.02
CA SER A 362 -13.73 27.75 -7.13
C SER A 362 -14.79 27.91 -8.19
#